data_AF-A0A2T8I0Z5-F1
#
_entry.id   AF-A0A2T8I0Z5-F1
#
_cell.length_a   1.000
_cell.length_b   1.000
_cell.length_c   1.000
_cell.angle_alpha   90.00
_cell.angle_beta   90.00
_cell.angle_gamma   90.00
#
_symmetry.space_group_name_H-M   'P 1'
#
loop_
_entity.id
_entity.type
_entity.pdbx_description
1 polymer ?
#
loop_
_entity_poly.entity_id
_entity_poly.type
_entity_poly.pdbx_seq_one_letter_code
_entity_poly.pdbx_strand_id
1 'polypeptide(L)'
;MKEKITLAVRNDNAYIAGFNSGGWFAFPRYQRQIDGSTALPKREDYPSLIGGSNNLVDLDVNRDAALEAVHFLSTYRTSDDESKLGVNLARLCVIVAEAARFRRIYNAVLNGLQQQEHQARLAVEDAKSVVLWGEVSRALVGFNKTGKWIDGKTALENFKAAGIGSPQEAIDAVRLLVRPMDFKLDQA
;
A
#
# COMPACT_ATOMS: atom_id res chain seq x y z
N MET A 1 6.25 27.39 -10.75
CA MET A 1 5.42 26.24 -11.19
C MET A 1 4.76 25.67 -9.93
N LYS A 2 3.48 25.26 -9.93
CA LYS A 2 2.91 24.59 -8.75
C LYS A 2 3.27 23.11 -8.83
N GLU A 3 4.12 22.65 -7.91
CA GLU A 3 4.43 21.23 -7.72
C GLU A 3 3.16 20.50 -7.29
N LYS A 4 2.57 19.76 -8.22
CA LYS A 4 1.35 19.00 -7.99
C LYS A 4 1.39 17.74 -8.82
N ILE A 5 0.82 16.68 -8.25
CA ILE A 5 0.50 15.45 -8.96
C ILE A 5 -0.94 15.08 -8.64
N THR A 6 -1.57 14.33 -9.53
CA THR A 6 -2.87 13.68 -9.25
C THR A 6 -2.66 12.19 -9.24
N LEU A 7 -3.06 11.50 -8.17
CA LEU A 7 -3.01 10.03 -8.10
C LEU A 7 -4.33 9.44 -8.58
N ALA A 8 -4.27 8.45 -9.47
CA ALA A 8 -5.43 7.62 -9.78
C ALA A 8 -5.51 6.50 -8.74
N VAL A 9 -6.53 6.53 -7.88
CA VAL A 9 -6.76 5.50 -6.86
C VAL A 9 -8.01 4.73 -7.22
N ARG A 10 -7.91 3.40 -7.27
CA ARG A 10 -9.04 2.52 -7.54
C ARG A 10 -10.00 2.51 -6.35
N ASN A 11 -11.29 2.66 -6.61
CA ASN A 11 -12.32 2.70 -5.58
C ASN A 11 -12.65 1.31 -4.98
N ASP A 12 -12.32 0.22 -5.66
CA ASP A 12 -12.67 -1.13 -5.25
C ASP A 12 -11.65 -1.75 -4.28
N ASN A 13 -10.40 -1.32 -4.34
CA ASN A 13 -9.32 -1.86 -3.51
C ASN A 13 -8.31 -0.81 -2.98
N ALA A 14 -8.53 0.48 -3.24
CA ALA A 14 -7.62 1.57 -2.88
C ALA A 14 -6.20 1.43 -3.46
N TYR A 15 -6.00 0.70 -4.56
CA TYR A 15 -4.69 0.61 -5.22
C TYR A 15 -4.42 1.87 -6.03
N ILE A 16 -3.19 2.39 -5.96
CA ILE A 16 -2.73 3.44 -6.89
C ILE A 16 -2.54 2.79 -8.26
N ALA A 17 -3.29 3.27 -9.25
CA ALA A 17 -3.19 2.82 -10.63
C ALA A 17 -2.11 3.56 -11.42
N GLY A 18 -1.82 4.80 -11.03
CA GLY A 18 -0.92 5.70 -11.75
C GLY A 18 -0.97 7.12 -11.20
N PHE A 19 -0.28 8.04 -11.88
CA PHE A 19 -0.27 9.45 -11.53
C PHE A 19 -0.29 10.37 -12.76
N ASN A 20 -0.67 11.63 -12.57
CA ASN A 20 -0.64 12.67 -13.59
C ASN A 20 0.19 13.86 -13.13
N SER A 21 1.10 14.30 -14.00
CA SER A 21 1.96 15.49 -13.83
C SER A 21 2.00 16.39 -15.07
N GLY A 22 0.91 16.39 -15.87
CA GLY A 22 0.87 17.01 -17.22
C GLY A 22 0.61 16.00 -18.33
N GLY A 23 0.59 14.72 -17.97
CA GLY A 23 0.19 13.55 -18.76
C GLY A 23 0.01 12.37 -17.81
N TRP A 24 -0.77 11.37 -18.21
CA TRP A 24 -1.01 10.20 -17.37
C TRP A 24 0.11 9.17 -17.51
N PHE A 25 0.63 8.72 -16.37
CA PHE A 25 1.46 7.53 -16.25
C PHE A 25 0.69 6.48 -15.48
N ALA A 26 0.74 5.23 -15.93
CA ALA A 26 0.01 4.13 -15.31
C ALA A 26 0.92 2.91 -15.13
N PHE A 27 0.71 2.15 -14.05
CA PHE A 27 1.32 0.84 -13.94
C PHE A 27 0.83 -0.06 -15.08
N PRO A 28 1.68 -0.96 -15.63
CA PRO A 28 1.33 -1.77 -16.79
C PRO A 28 -0.02 -2.51 -16.66
N ARG A 29 -0.33 -3.02 -15.46
CA ARG A 29 -1.61 -3.70 -15.18
C ARG A 29 -2.84 -2.80 -15.37
N TYR A 30 -2.70 -1.50 -15.13
CA TYR A 30 -3.81 -0.53 -15.15
C TYR A 30 -3.73 0.42 -16.34
N GLN A 31 -2.79 0.24 -17.25
CA GLN A 31 -2.61 1.15 -18.39
C GLN A 31 -3.89 1.30 -19.23
N ARG A 32 -4.58 0.19 -19.49
CA ARG A 32 -5.86 0.19 -20.24
C ARG A 32 -7.04 0.79 -19.47
N GLN A 33 -6.86 1.09 -18.17
CA GLN A 33 -7.89 1.71 -17.33
C GLN A 33 -7.74 3.24 -17.28
N ILE A 34 -6.62 3.77 -17.79
CA ILE A 34 -6.35 5.22 -17.86
C ILE A 34 -6.05 5.57 -19.31
N ASP A 35 -7.05 6.11 -20.00
CA ASP A 35 -6.97 6.44 -21.42
C ASP A 35 -5.80 7.39 -21.73
N GLY A 36 -5.04 7.06 -22.78
CA GLY A 36 -3.88 7.84 -23.20
C GLY A 36 -2.69 7.79 -22.25
N SER A 37 -2.68 6.88 -21.26
CA SER A 37 -1.57 6.78 -20.32
C SER A 37 -0.30 6.14 -20.91
N THR A 38 0.84 6.66 -20.49
CA THR A 38 2.15 6.06 -20.73
C THR A 38 2.43 5.00 -19.67
N ALA A 39 2.88 3.81 -20.10
CA ALA A 39 3.22 2.74 -19.17
C ALA A 39 4.46 3.09 -18.35
N LEU A 40 4.40 2.88 -17.04
CA LEU A 40 5.57 2.93 -16.16
C LEU A 40 6.46 1.69 -16.40
N PRO A 41 7.79 1.83 -16.29
CA PRO A 41 8.73 0.71 -16.45
C PRO A 41 8.73 -0.26 -15.23
N LYS A 42 7.88 0.00 -14.24
CA LYS A 42 7.76 -0.75 -12.98
C LYS A 42 6.36 -1.32 -12.86
N ARG A 43 6.21 -2.46 -12.19
CA ARG A 43 4.89 -2.99 -11.78
C ARG A 43 4.41 -2.31 -10.50
N GLU A 44 3.13 -2.49 -10.19
CA GLU A 44 2.48 -1.90 -9.01
C GLU A 44 2.85 -2.57 -7.68
N ASP A 45 3.72 -3.58 -7.70
CA ASP A 45 4.10 -4.38 -6.53
C ASP A 45 5.42 -3.91 -5.89
N TYR A 46 5.55 -4.04 -4.56
CA TYR A 46 6.76 -3.65 -3.83
C TYR A 46 8.04 -4.37 -4.27
N PRO A 47 8.02 -5.67 -4.67
CA PRO A 47 9.17 -6.30 -5.32
C PRO A 47 9.68 -5.54 -6.54
N SER A 48 8.79 -5.06 -7.42
CA SER A 48 9.16 -4.28 -8.59
C SER A 48 9.61 -2.87 -8.23
N LEU A 49 8.92 -2.22 -7.28
CA LEU A 49 9.18 -0.82 -6.91
C LEU A 49 10.50 -0.67 -6.15
N ILE A 50 10.70 -1.46 -5.10
CA ILE A 50 11.79 -1.28 -4.13
C ILE A 50 12.53 -2.58 -3.79
N GLY A 51 12.32 -3.65 -4.56
CA GLY A 51 13.02 -4.93 -4.35
C GLY A 51 12.38 -5.85 -3.30
N GLY A 52 11.27 -5.44 -2.68
CA GLY A 52 10.49 -6.29 -1.77
C GLY A 52 9.73 -5.49 -0.71
N SER A 53 8.66 -6.07 -0.17
CA SER A 53 7.88 -5.44 0.92
C SER A 53 8.68 -5.31 2.22
N ASN A 54 9.71 -6.15 2.43
CA ASN A 54 10.58 -6.03 3.59
C ASN A 54 11.38 -4.73 3.61
N ASN A 55 11.62 -4.11 2.44
CA ASN A 55 12.35 -2.85 2.31
C ASN A 55 11.49 -1.63 2.64
N LEU A 56 10.21 -1.81 2.97
CA LEU A 56 9.33 -0.72 3.42
C LEU A 56 9.78 -0.13 4.76
N VAL A 57 10.51 -0.89 5.57
CA VAL A 57 11.04 -0.42 6.86
C VAL A 57 12.12 0.65 6.69
N ASP A 58 12.76 0.71 5.52
CA ASP A 58 13.79 1.70 5.19
C ASP A 58 13.21 2.95 4.52
N LEU A 59 11.91 2.95 4.24
CA LEU A 59 11.25 4.02 3.52
C LEU A 59 10.73 5.10 4.46
N ASP A 60 11.32 6.28 4.38
CA ASP A 60 10.82 7.45 5.09
C ASP A 60 9.47 7.92 4.52
N VAL A 61 8.51 8.15 5.42
CA VAL A 61 7.13 8.59 5.15
C VAL A 61 6.79 9.92 5.84
N ASN A 62 7.82 10.66 6.29
CA ASN A 62 7.67 11.99 6.86
C ASN A 62 7.30 13.04 5.80
N ARG A 63 7.06 14.27 6.27
CA ARG A 63 6.65 15.39 5.42
C ARG A 63 7.65 15.67 4.29
N ASP A 64 8.94 15.73 4.60
CA ASP A 64 9.96 16.10 3.62
C ASP A 64 10.09 15.04 2.53
N ALA A 65 10.10 13.76 2.92
CA ALA A 65 10.13 12.64 1.98
C ALA A 65 8.87 12.59 1.10
N ALA A 66 7.70 12.96 1.64
CA ALA A 66 6.45 13.07 0.88
C ALA A 66 6.51 14.22 -0.14
N LEU A 67 7.03 15.38 0.27
CA LEU A 67 7.22 16.54 -0.61
C LEU A 67 8.24 16.23 -1.71
N GLU A 68 9.35 15.55 -1.39
CA GLU A 68 10.33 15.09 -2.37
C GLU A 68 9.70 14.17 -3.42
N ALA A 69 8.84 13.25 -2.99
CA ALA A 69 8.13 12.36 -3.91
C ALA A 69 7.18 13.12 -4.84
N VAL A 70 6.44 14.10 -4.32
CA VAL A 70 5.58 14.96 -5.13
C VAL A 70 6.41 15.79 -6.10
N HIS A 71 7.51 16.38 -5.65
CA HIS A 71 8.42 17.17 -6.48
C HIS A 71 8.96 16.32 -7.63
N PHE A 72 9.58 15.18 -7.33
CA PHE A 72 10.14 14.26 -8.32
C PHE A 72 9.10 13.84 -9.37
N LEU A 73 7.93 13.39 -8.93
CA LEU A 73 6.88 12.92 -9.85
C LEU A 73 6.24 14.07 -10.65
N SER A 74 6.21 15.29 -10.10
CA SER A 74 5.70 16.46 -10.83
C SER A 74 6.57 16.86 -12.02
N THR A 75 7.84 16.47 -12.02
CA THR A 75 8.81 16.74 -13.10
C THR A 75 9.25 15.49 -13.85
N TYR A 76 8.69 14.32 -13.52
CA TYR A 76 9.14 13.03 -14.03
C TYR A 76 9.10 12.93 -15.55
N ARG A 77 10.14 12.31 -16.11
CA ARG A 77 10.28 11.94 -17.51
C ARG A 77 10.62 10.46 -17.62
N THR A 78 10.24 9.82 -18.72
CA THR A 78 10.49 8.39 -18.96
C THR A 78 11.98 8.03 -19.03
N SER A 79 12.86 9.02 -19.20
CA SER A 79 14.32 8.87 -19.16
C SER A 79 14.92 8.91 -17.74
N ASP A 80 14.12 9.21 -16.73
CA ASP A 80 14.61 9.32 -15.35
C ASP A 80 14.92 7.96 -14.74
N ASP A 81 15.70 7.99 -13.66
CA ASP A 81 16.14 6.80 -12.93
C ASP A 81 14.95 5.97 -12.38
N GLU A 82 14.84 4.73 -12.85
CA GLU A 82 13.77 3.81 -12.46
C GLU A 82 13.78 3.43 -10.98
N SER A 83 14.95 3.43 -10.34
CA SER A 83 15.08 3.17 -8.90
C SER A 83 14.48 4.34 -8.11
N LYS A 84 14.82 5.58 -8.48
CA LYS A 84 14.22 6.79 -7.87
C LYS A 84 12.72 6.84 -8.09
N LEU A 85 12.25 6.48 -9.29
CA LEU A 85 10.82 6.33 -9.57
C LEU A 85 10.16 5.31 -8.62
N GLY A 86 10.77 4.14 -8.48
CA GLY A 86 10.27 3.06 -7.63
C GLY A 86 10.12 3.48 -6.16
N VAL A 87 11.14 4.12 -5.60
CA VAL A 87 11.13 4.62 -4.21
C VAL A 87 10.02 5.65 -4.00
N ASN A 88 9.90 6.65 -4.89
CA ASN A 88 8.89 7.71 -4.75
C ASN A 88 7.46 7.19 -4.93
N LEU A 89 7.24 6.26 -5.87
CA LEU A 89 5.94 5.59 -6.02
C LEU A 89 5.59 4.73 -4.81
N ALA A 90 6.53 3.92 -4.31
CA ALA A 90 6.32 3.12 -3.10
C ALA A 90 5.95 4.00 -1.90
N ARG A 91 6.60 5.16 -1.76
CA ARG A 91 6.31 6.11 -0.66
C ARG A 91 4.88 6.61 -0.72
N LEU A 92 4.39 7.01 -1.90
CA LEU A 92 3.02 7.45 -2.06
C LEU A 92 2.01 6.31 -1.91
N CYS A 93 2.36 5.08 -2.32
CA CYS A 93 1.55 3.90 -2.00
C CYS A 93 1.37 3.73 -0.50
N VAL A 94 2.44 3.85 0.30
CA VAL A 94 2.35 3.76 1.77
C VAL A 94 1.51 4.89 2.35
N ILE A 95 1.83 6.13 1.99
CA ILE A 95 1.20 7.34 2.55
C ILE A 95 -0.29 7.41 2.24
N VAL A 96 -0.70 6.98 1.04
CA VAL A 96 -2.08 7.10 0.58
C VAL A 96 -2.84 5.78 0.73
N ALA A 97 -2.36 4.73 0.05
CA ALA A 97 -3.10 3.49 -0.06
C ALA A 97 -2.99 2.64 1.21
N GLU A 98 -1.79 2.41 1.73
CA GLU A 98 -1.63 1.57 2.92
C GLU A 98 -2.15 2.25 4.20
N ALA A 99 -1.98 3.57 4.32
CA ALA A 99 -2.59 4.35 5.40
C ALA A 99 -4.14 4.35 5.34
N ALA A 100 -4.74 4.25 4.15
CA ALA A 100 -6.19 4.08 4.03
C ALA A 100 -6.63 2.68 4.49
N ARG A 101 -5.81 1.65 4.26
CA ARG A 101 -6.12 0.24 4.56
C ARG A 101 -5.86 -0.14 6.01
N PHE A 102 -4.79 0.38 6.62
CA PHE A 102 -4.30 -0.03 7.94
C PHE A 102 -4.20 1.14 8.91
N ARG A 103 -4.66 0.92 10.14
CA ARG A 103 -4.70 1.92 11.21
C ARG A 103 -3.34 2.23 11.81
N ARG A 104 -2.49 1.22 12.01
CA ARG A 104 -1.12 1.44 12.50
C ARG A 104 -0.28 2.22 11.48
N ILE A 105 -0.36 1.88 10.20
CA ILE A 105 0.29 2.63 9.12
C ILE A 105 -0.26 4.06 9.03
N TYR A 106 -1.58 4.24 9.11
CA TYR A 106 -2.18 5.59 9.16
C TYR A 106 -1.59 6.44 10.29
N ASN A 107 -1.49 5.90 11.50
CA ASN A 107 -0.95 6.62 12.64
C ASN A 107 0.55 6.94 12.45
N ALA A 108 1.34 5.98 11.93
CA ALA A 108 2.75 6.19 11.64
C ALA A 108 2.97 7.32 10.61
N VAL A 109 2.19 7.29 9.51
CA VAL A 109 2.22 8.34 8.49
C VAL A 109 1.76 9.68 9.06
N LEU A 110 0.64 9.73 9.80
CA LEU A 110 0.11 10.96 10.38
C LEU A 110 1.14 11.61 11.32
N ASN A 111 1.75 10.82 12.20
CA ASN A 111 2.80 11.29 13.10
C ASN A 111 4.01 11.82 12.31
N GLY A 112 4.48 11.07 11.31
CA GLY A 112 5.62 11.48 10.47
C GLY A 112 5.35 12.75 9.65
N LEU A 113 4.10 13.02 9.26
CA LEU A 113 3.73 14.26 8.55
C LEU A 113 3.59 15.47 9.49
N GLN A 114 3.33 15.24 10.78
CA GLN A 114 3.13 16.29 11.79
C GLN A 114 4.40 16.67 12.53
N GLN A 115 5.30 15.71 12.77
CA GLN A 115 6.55 15.92 13.49
C GLN A 115 7.60 16.58 12.59
N GLN A 116 8.50 17.35 13.19
CA GLN A 116 9.70 17.91 12.52
C GLN A 116 10.87 16.92 12.48
N GLU A 117 10.61 15.65 12.76
CA GLU A 117 11.63 14.61 12.74
C GLU A 117 12.10 14.33 11.31
N HIS A 118 13.41 14.17 11.14
CA HIS A 118 14.02 13.98 9.82
C HIS A 118 13.78 12.58 9.24
N GLN A 119 13.29 11.64 10.04
CA GLN A 119 12.97 10.27 9.63
C GLN A 119 11.67 9.81 10.31
N ALA A 120 10.82 9.14 9.55
CA ALA A 120 9.63 8.47 10.07
C ALA A 120 9.39 7.24 9.21
N ARG A 121 9.44 6.05 9.82
CA ARG A 121 9.45 4.77 9.10
C ARG A 121 8.44 3.83 9.71
N LEU A 122 8.02 2.84 8.92
CA LEU A 122 7.13 1.80 9.41
C LEU A 122 7.85 0.86 10.37
N ALA A 123 7.12 0.38 11.37
CA ALA A 123 7.57 -0.78 12.15
C ALA A 123 7.63 -2.03 11.24
N VAL A 124 8.45 -3.01 11.63
CA VAL A 124 8.63 -4.26 10.86
C VAL A 124 7.31 -5.01 10.68
N GLU A 125 6.49 -5.04 11.73
CA GLU A 125 5.17 -5.69 11.75
C GLU A 125 4.20 -5.00 10.77
N ASP A 126 4.27 -3.67 10.68
CA ASP A 126 3.46 -2.89 9.75
C ASP A 126 3.86 -3.13 8.30
N ALA A 127 5.16 -3.13 8.00
CA ALA A 127 5.67 -3.48 6.68
C ALA A 127 5.24 -4.90 6.25
N LYS A 128 5.26 -5.87 7.18
CA LYS A 128 4.77 -7.24 6.93
C LYS A 128 3.26 -7.29 6.70
N SER A 129 2.48 -6.46 7.40
CA SER A 129 1.02 -6.46 7.28
C SER A 129 0.52 -6.07 5.89
N VAL A 130 1.27 -5.23 5.16
CA VAL A 130 0.87 -4.68 3.86
C VAL A 130 0.51 -5.77 2.84
N VAL A 131 1.31 -6.84 2.76
CA VAL A 131 1.06 -7.94 1.81
C VAL A 131 -0.05 -8.90 2.25
N LEU A 132 -0.49 -8.81 3.52
CA LEU A 132 -1.50 -9.68 4.11
C LEU A 132 -2.91 -9.08 4.02
N TRP A 133 -3.08 -7.86 3.51
CA TRP A 133 -4.37 -7.16 3.53
C TRP A 133 -5.55 -7.98 2.98
N GLY A 134 -5.34 -8.66 1.85
CA GLY A 134 -6.35 -9.50 1.23
C GLY A 134 -6.69 -10.75 2.05
N GLU A 135 -5.69 -11.36 2.68
CA GLU A 135 -5.87 -12.51 3.57
C GLU A 135 -6.58 -12.11 4.86
N VAL A 136 -6.17 -11.01 5.48
CA VAL A 136 -6.81 -10.46 6.69
C VAL A 136 -8.27 -10.12 6.41
N SER A 137 -8.56 -9.50 5.26
CA SER A 137 -9.93 -9.21 4.85
C SER A 137 -10.77 -10.48 4.68
N ARG A 138 -10.21 -11.53 4.07
CA ARG A 138 -10.87 -12.85 3.97
C ARG A 138 -11.12 -13.49 5.33
N ALA A 139 -10.12 -13.48 6.21
CA ALA A 139 -10.22 -14.06 7.55
C ALA A 139 -11.31 -13.38 8.38
N LEU A 140 -11.40 -12.04 8.34
CA LEU A 140 -12.44 -11.29 9.03
C LEU A 140 -13.84 -11.58 8.48
N VAL A 141 -14.00 -11.63 7.15
CA VAL A 141 -15.28 -11.99 6.54
C VAL A 141 -15.69 -13.42 6.89
N GLY A 142 -14.74 -14.36 6.91
CA GLY A 142 -14.96 -15.74 7.33
C GLY A 142 -15.39 -15.83 8.79
N PHE A 143 -14.63 -15.20 9.68
CA PHE A 143 -14.91 -15.16 11.12
C PHE A 143 -16.29 -14.57 11.44
N ASN A 144 -16.66 -13.46 10.79
CA ASN A 144 -17.98 -12.87 10.96
C ASN A 144 -19.13 -13.81 10.56
N LYS A 145 -18.87 -14.75 9.63
CA LYS A 145 -19.88 -15.71 9.17
C LYS A 145 -19.91 -17.00 9.99
N THR A 146 -18.77 -17.48 10.46
CA THR A 146 -18.64 -18.84 11.03
C THR A 146 -18.24 -18.87 12.50
N GLY A 147 -17.78 -17.74 13.06
CA GLY A 147 -17.16 -17.67 14.38
C GLY A 147 -15.77 -18.32 14.45
N LYS A 148 -15.26 -18.89 13.35
CA LYS A 148 -13.94 -19.52 13.29
C LYS A 148 -12.93 -18.55 12.71
N TRP A 149 -11.80 -18.39 13.39
CA TRP A 149 -10.67 -17.63 12.87
C TRP A 149 -9.92 -18.47 11.82
N ILE A 150 -8.60 -18.32 11.74
CA ILE A 150 -7.75 -18.96 10.75
C ILE A 150 -7.34 -20.35 11.24
N ASP A 151 -7.65 -21.37 10.43
CA ASP A 151 -7.31 -22.76 10.75
C ASP A 151 -5.94 -23.20 10.19
N GLY A 152 -5.32 -22.41 9.30
CA GLY A 152 -4.04 -22.72 8.66
C GLY A 152 -2.81 -22.26 9.46
N LYS A 153 -1.92 -23.19 9.83
CA LYS A 153 -0.71 -22.92 10.62
C LYS A 153 0.18 -21.83 10.02
N THR A 154 0.50 -21.92 8.72
CA THR A 154 1.36 -20.94 8.02
C THR A 154 0.72 -19.56 7.92
N ALA A 155 -0.58 -19.49 7.64
CA ALA A 155 -1.31 -18.22 7.60
C ALA A 155 -1.32 -17.57 9.00
N LEU A 156 -1.55 -18.35 10.05
CA LEU A 156 -1.50 -17.87 11.42
C LEU A 156 -0.11 -17.38 11.83
N GLU A 157 0.96 -18.06 11.40
CA GLU A 157 2.35 -17.63 11.65
C GLU A 157 2.66 -16.29 10.97
N ASN A 158 2.28 -16.12 9.70
CA ASN A 158 2.45 -14.86 8.98
C ASN A 158 1.67 -13.71 9.63
N PHE A 159 0.44 -13.99 10.06
CA PHE A 159 -0.43 -13.04 10.73
C PHE A 159 0.16 -12.61 12.07
N LYS A 160 0.64 -13.55 12.88
CA LYS A 160 1.35 -13.26 14.13
C LYS A 160 2.62 -12.45 13.89
N ALA A 161 3.38 -12.75 12.84
CA ALA A 161 4.57 -11.97 12.47
C ALA A 161 4.25 -10.52 12.04
N ALA A 162 2.99 -10.25 11.65
CA ALA A 162 2.47 -8.91 11.38
C ALA A 162 1.71 -8.30 12.59
N GLY A 163 1.68 -8.98 13.74
CA GLY A 163 0.94 -8.54 14.93
C GLY A 163 -0.58 -8.65 14.81
N ILE A 164 -1.09 -9.61 14.04
CA ILE A 164 -2.52 -9.86 13.77
C ILE A 164 -2.87 -11.31 14.17
N GLY A 165 -2.57 -11.71 15.41
CA GLY A 165 -2.73 -13.09 15.87
C GLY A 165 -4.18 -13.55 16.10
N SER A 166 -5.11 -12.60 16.21
CA SER A 166 -6.50 -12.83 16.61
C SER A 166 -7.50 -12.00 15.78
N PRO A 167 -8.80 -12.33 15.80
CA PRO A 167 -9.82 -11.52 15.14
C PRO A 167 -9.87 -10.08 15.65
N GLN A 168 -9.70 -9.88 16.96
CA GLN A 168 -9.74 -8.55 17.56
C GLN A 168 -8.54 -7.71 17.10
N GLU A 169 -7.33 -8.27 17.10
CA GLU A 169 -6.15 -7.59 16.56
C GLU A 169 -6.30 -7.27 15.07
N ALA A 170 -6.97 -8.14 14.29
CA ALA A 170 -7.26 -7.88 12.89
C ALA A 170 -8.23 -6.70 12.72
N ILE A 171 -9.30 -6.66 13.50
CA ILE A 171 -10.26 -5.54 13.56
C ILE A 171 -9.51 -4.26 13.95
N ASP A 172 -8.55 -4.34 14.87
CA ASP A 172 -7.75 -3.21 15.33
C ASP A 172 -6.68 -2.76 14.33
N ALA A 173 -6.21 -3.66 13.48
CA ALA A 173 -5.20 -3.36 12.48
C ALA A 173 -5.78 -2.70 11.22
N VAL A 174 -6.93 -3.16 10.72
CA VAL A 174 -7.48 -2.70 9.44
C VAL A 174 -8.51 -1.58 9.59
N ARG A 175 -8.63 -0.76 8.55
CA ARG A 175 -9.62 0.34 8.40
C ARG A 175 -10.54 0.11 7.22
N LEU A 176 -10.02 -0.47 6.15
CA LEU A 176 -10.75 -0.83 4.95
C LEU A 176 -10.54 -2.31 4.68
N LEU A 177 -11.60 -3.03 4.33
CA LEU A 177 -11.52 -4.42 3.89
C LEU A 177 -11.63 -4.46 2.37
N VAL A 178 -10.82 -5.30 1.72
CA VAL A 178 -11.10 -5.66 0.32
C VAL A 178 -12.20 -6.68 0.29
N ARG A 179 -13.17 -6.51 -0.60
CA ARG A 179 -14.18 -7.55 -0.84
C ARG A 179 -13.48 -8.79 -1.38
N PRO A 180 -13.57 -9.96 -0.71
CA PRO A 180 -13.02 -11.18 -1.25
C PRO A 180 -13.65 -11.54 -2.60
N MET A 181 -12.82 -11.70 -3.64
CA MET A 181 -13.24 -12.32 -4.90
C MET A 181 -13.39 -13.84 -4.65
N ASP A 182 -14.44 -14.45 -5.21
CA ASP A 182 -14.67 -15.90 -5.21
C ASP A 182 -14.70 -16.60 -3.83
N PHE A 183 -15.12 -15.91 -2.76
CA PHE A 183 -15.39 -16.57 -1.48
C PHE A 183 -16.61 -17.48 -1.60
N LYS A 184 -16.38 -18.74 -1.99
CA LYS A 184 -17.35 -19.83 -1.89
C LYS A 184 -17.18 -20.48 -0.52
N LEU A 185 -18.26 -20.51 0.26
CA LEU A 185 -18.35 -21.40 1.41
C LEU A 185 -18.32 -22.83 0.85
N ASP A 186 -17.38 -23.65 1.29
CA ASP A 186 -17.69 -25.07 1.36
C ASP A 186 -18.90 -25.17 2.30
N GLN A 187 -20.04 -25.56 1.72
CA GLN A 187 -21.29 -25.72 2.44
C GLN A 187 -21.08 -26.79 3.51
N ALA A 188 -21.22 -26.39 4.78
CA ALA A 188 -21.37 -27.32 5.89
C ALA A 188 -22.80 -27.88 5.91
#